data_AF-A0AAW2R223-F1
#
_entry.id   AF-A0AAW2R223-F1
#
_cell.length_a   1.000
_cell.length_b   1.000
_cell.length_c   1.000
_cell.angle_alpha   90.00
_cell.angle_beta   90.00
_cell.angle_gamma   90.00
#
_symmetry.space_group_name_H-M   'P 1'
#
loop_
_entity.id
_entity.type
_entity.pdbx_description
1 polymer ?
#
loop_
_entity_poly.entity_id
_entity_poly.type
_entity_poly.pdbx_seq_one_letter_code
_entity_poly.pdbx_strand_id
1 'polypeptide(L)'
;MERLIPTAFREMVPEFVWNALTEVSLLFQAISSATLDINKVKELEESVAIIVCNLEKIFPPAFFDSMEHLLVHLPYEARVGGPVQYRWMYPFERFLCNLKKKVKNKAAVEASICEAYIVEEISTFTTHYFEPDVICKKA
;
A
#
# COMPACT_ATOMS: atom_id res chain seq x y z
N MET A 1 6.49 -2.04 -3.84
CA MET A 1 6.33 -3.30 -4.61
C MET A 1 6.26 -3.06 -6.12
N GLU A 2 5.80 -1.88 -6.54
CA GLU A 2 5.65 -1.45 -7.95
C GLU A 2 6.85 -1.69 -8.89
N ARG A 3 8.09 -1.66 -8.40
CA ARG A 3 9.28 -1.88 -9.25
C ARG A 3 9.93 -3.25 -9.05
N LEU A 4 9.48 -3.99 -8.03
CA LEU A 4 10.09 -5.25 -7.65
C LEU A 4 9.61 -6.39 -8.53
N ILE A 5 8.31 -6.42 -8.87
CA ILE A 5 7.72 -7.50 -9.68
C ILE A 5 8.40 -7.62 -11.06
N PRO A 6 8.56 -6.54 -11.86
CA PRO A 6 9.19 -6.67 -13.17
C PRO A 6 10.65 -7.10 -13.06
N THR A 7 11.35 -6.67 -12.02
CA THR A 7 12.77 -7.00 -11.82
C THR A 7 12.95 -8.43 -11.33
N ALA A 8 12.13 -8.87 -10.38
CA ALA A 8 12.23 -10.18 -9.74
C ALA A 8 11.88 -11.31 -10.69
N PHE A 9 10.90 -11.12 -11.59
CA PHE A 9 10.37 -12.20 -12.42
C PHE A 9 10.90 -12.22 -13.86
N ARG A 10 11.76 -11.28 -14.27
CA ARG A 10 12.21 -11.09 -15.67
C ARG A 10 12.71 -12.35 -16.38
N GLU A 11 13.43 -13.20 -15.66
CA GLU A 11 14.00 -14.44 -16.20
C GLU A 11 13.39 -15.69 -15.55
N MET A 12 12.38 -15.51 -14.70
CA MET A 12 11.76 -16.62 -13.95
C MET A 12 10.46 -17.12 -14.58
N VAL A 13 9.81 -16.31 -15.41
CA VAL A 13 8.51 -16.63 -16.03
C VAL A 13 8.55 -16.41 -17.54
N PRO A 14 7.66 -17.05 -18.31
CA PRO A 14 7.54 -16.78 -19.74
C PRO A 14 7.28 -15.30 -20.02
N GLU A 15 7.76 -14.82 -21.17
CA GLU A 15 7.70 -13.41 -21.55
C GLU A 15 6.27 -12.83 -21.49
N PHE A 16 5.27 -13.58 -21.94
CA PHE A 16 3.88 -13.13 -21.90
C PHE A 16 3.36 -12.93 -20.47
N VAL A 17 3.80 -13.77 -19.52
CA VAL A 17 3.47 -13.63 -18.09
C VAL A 17 4.18 -12.42 -17.50
N TRP A 18 5.46 -12.27 -17.82
CA TRP A 18 6.26 -11.15 -17.37
C TRP A 18 5.70 -9.80 -17.86
N ASN A 19 5.24 -9.74 -19.11
CA ASN A 19 4.62 -8.55 -19.69
C ASN A 19 3.36 -8.15 -18.92
N ALA A 20 2.44 -9.09 -18.67
CA ALA A 20 1.22 -8.79 -17.91
C ALA A 20 1.51 -8.33 -16.47
N LEU A 21 2.45 -8.99 -15.79
CA LEU A 21 2.90 -8.57 -14.45
C LEU A 21 3.54 -7.18 -14.47
N THR A 22 4.23 -6.85 -15.55
CA THR A 22 4.87 -5.54 -15.75
C THR A 22 3.84 -4.45 -16.00
N GLU A 23 2.80 -4.71 -16.81
CA GLU A 23 1.70 -3.75 -17.03
C GLU A 23 1.01 -3.36 -15.72
N VAL A 24 0.73 -4.33 -14.86
CA VAL A 24 0.14 -4.10 -13.53
C VAL A 24 1.08 -3.26 -12.65
N SER A 25 2.37 -3.59 -12.67
CA SER A 25 3.40 -2.89 -11.92
C SER A 25 3.53 -1.42 -12.34
N LEU A 26 3.48 -1.16 -13.65
CA LEU A 26 3.50 0.18 -14.22
C LEU A 26 2.23 0.97 -13.90
N LEU A 27 1.06 0.32 -13.89
CA LEU A 27 -0.20 0.93 -13.46
C LEU A 27 -0.11 1.42 -12.02
N PHE A 28 0.31 0.55 -11.08
CA PHE A 28 0.48 0.96 -9.68
C PHE A 28 1.53 2.04 -9.52
N GLN A 29 2.64 1.96 -10.27
CA GLN A 29 3.67 3.00 -10.25
C GLN A 29 3.13 4.38 -10.66
N ALA A 30 2.28 4.43 -11.70
CA ALA A 30 1.74 5.68 -12.20
C ALA A 30 0.76 6.32 -11.20
N ILE A 31 -0.15 5.53 -10.62
CA ILE A 31 -1.17 6.04 -9.68
C ILE A 31 -0.60 6.35 -8.28
N SER A 32 0.47 5.65 -7.87
CA SER A 32 1.14 5.87 -6.57
C SER A 32 2.22 6.94 -6.60
N SER A 33 2.48 7.55 -7.77
CA SER A 33 3.44 8.64 -7.90
C SER A 33 3.05 9.82 -7.00
N ALA A 34 4.05 10.47 -6.39
CA ALA A 34 3.83 11.66 -5.56
C ALA A 34 3.15 12.80 -6.36
N THR A 35 3.46 12.87 -7.66
CA THR A 35 2.82 13.77 -8.62
C THR A 35 2.16 12.94 -9.71
N LEU A 36 0.85 13.13 -9.90
CA LEU A 36 0.09 12.44 -10.94
C LEU A 36 0.23 13.16 -12.29
N ASP A 37 0.65 12.40 -13.30
CA ASP A 37 0.53 12.83 -14.69
C ASP A 37 -0.86 12.48 -15.21
N ILE A 38 -1.71 13.51 -15.36
CA ILE A 38 -3.11 13.36 -15.76
C ILE A 38 -3.24 12.72 -17.15
N ASN A 39 -2.32 12.99 -18.09
CA ASN A 39 -2.37 12.39 -19.41
C ASN A 39 -2.10 10.89 -19.30
N LYS A 40 -1.09 10.51 -18.51
CA LYS A 40 -0.78 9.11 -18.28
C LYS A 40 -1.91 8.36 -17.58
N VAL A 41 -2.56 8.99 -16.61
CA VAL A 41 -3.71 8.39 -15.91
C VAL A 41 -4.89 8.18 -16.86
N LYS A 42 -5.16 9.10 -17.79
CA LYS A 42 -6.21 8.91 -18.81
C LYS A 42 -5.90 7.74 -19.76
N GLU A 43 -4.65 7.60 -20.21
CA GLU A 43 -4.24 6.42 -20.99
C GLU A 43 -4.44 5.12 -20.20
N LEU A 44 -4.20 5.15 -18.89
CA LEU A 44 -4.44 4.01 -18.01
C LEU A 44 -5.93 3.72 -17.81
N GLU A 45 -6.80 4.73 -17.73
CA GLU A 45 -8.26 4.53 -17.70
C GLU A 45 -8.76 3.76 -18.93
N GLU A 46 -8.17 4.00 -20.11
CA GLU A 46 -8.55 3.31 -21.34
C GLU A 46 -7.95 1.89 -21.45
N SER A 47 -6.74 1.68 -20.91
CA SER A 47 -6.00 0.43 -21.06
C SER A 47 -6.17 -0.55 -19.88
N VAL A 48 -6.64 -0.12 -18.71
CA VAL A 48 -6.70 -0.97 -17.51
C VAL A 48 -7.58 -2.22 -17.68
N ALA A 49 -8.69 -2.12 -18.41
CA ALA A 49 -9.52 -3.28 -18.70
C ALA A 49 -8.74 -4.35 -19.48
N ILE A 50 -7.86 -3.94 -20.41
CA ILE A 50 -7.01 -4.84 -21.17
C ILE A 50 -5.96 -5.49 -20.26
N ILE A 51 -5.38 -4.72 -19.33
CA ILE A 51 -4.41 -5.24 -18.34
C ILE A 51 -5.05 -6.33 -17.48
N VAL A 52 -6.27 -6.11 -16.98
CA VAL A 52 -7.01 -7.11 -16.19
C VAL A 52 -7.34 -8.35 -17.03
N CYS A 53 -7.83 -8.17 -18.27
CA CYS A 53 -8.05 -9.29 -19.18
C CYS A 53 -6.76 -10.08 -19.51
N ASN A 54 -5.61 -9.42 -19.60
CA ASN A 54 -4.32 -10.08 -19.83
C ASN A 54 -3.92 -10.94 -18.63
N LEU A 55 -4.14 -10.44 -17.41
CA LEU A 55 -3.98 -11.22 -16.17
C LEU A 55 -4.92 -12.43 -16.14
N GLU A 56 -6.19 -12.27 -16.51
CA GLU A 56 -7.20 -13.34 -16.52
C GLU A 56 -6.85 -14.51 -17.43
N LYS A 57 -6.15 -14.25 -18.53
CA LYS A 57 -5.66 -15.31 -19.43
C LYS A 57 -4.54 -16.15 -18.83
N ILE A 58 -3.84 -15.63 -17.81
CA ILE A 58 -2.66 -16.26 -17.22
C ILE A 58 -3.02 -17.01 -15.95
N PHE A 59 -3.78 -16.37 -15.05
CA PHE A 59 -4.12 -16.93 -13.75
C PHE A 59 -5.41 -17.74 -13.81
N PRO A 60 -5.57 -18.78 -12.97
CA PRO A 60 -6.78 -19.60 -12.94
C PRO A 60 -7.99 -18.75 -12.52
N PRO A 61 -9.22 -19.08 -12.97
CA PRO A 61 -10.43 -18.34 -12.58
C PRO A 61 -10.65 -18.24 -11.07
N ALA A 62 -10.16 -19.22 -10.30
CA ALA A 62 -10.23 -19.20 -8.83
C ALA A 62 -9.39 -18.08 -8.18
N PHE A 63 -8.48 -17.46 -8.93
CA PHE A 63 -7.69 -16.30 -8.49
C PHE A 63 -8.45 -14.98 -8.68
N PHE A 64 -9.42 -14.91 -9.60
CA PHE A 64 -10.18 -13.68 -9.85
C PHE A 64 -11.49 -13.71 -9.08
N ASP A 65 -11.51 -12.97 -7.99
CA ASP A 65 -12.74 -12.55 -7.34
C ASP A 65 -13.01 -11.07 -7.62
N SER A 66 -14.00 -10.49 -6.95
CA SER A 66 -14.36 -9.07 -7.13
C SER A 66 -13.19 -8.11 -6.91
N MET A 67 -12.20 -8.48 -6.10
CA MET A 67 -11.08 -7.62 -5.70
C MET A 67 -10.10 -7.37 -6.85
N GLU A 68 -9.76 -8.39 -7.64
CA GLU A 68 -8.87 -8.25 -8.80
C GLU A 68 -9.49 -7.35 -9.88
N HIS A 69 -10.82 -7.36 -10.00
CA HIS A 69 -11.51 -6.48 -10.94
C HIS A 69 -11.57 -5.03 -10.48
N LEU A 70 -11.39 -4.71 -9.19
CA LEU A 70 -11.39 -3.32 -8.72
C LEU A 70 -10.25 -2.49 -9.33
N LEU A 71 -9.21 -3.13 -9.88
CA LEU A 71 -8.13 -2.45 -10.58
C LEU A 71 -8.66 -1.51 -11.67
N VAL A 72 -9.77 -1.84 -12.34
CA VAL A 72 -10.35 -1.02 -13.41
C VAL A 72 -10.79 0.36 -12.95
N HIS A 73 -11.08 0.54 -11.66
CA HIS A 73 -11.53 1.81 -11.10
C HIS A 73 -10.36 2.70 -10.64
N LEU A 74 -9.19 2.12 -10.36
CA LEU A 74 -8.07 2.84 -9.73
C LEU A 74 -7.58 4.04 -10.54
N PRO A 75 -7.42 3.98 -11.88
CA PRO A 75 -6.97 5.15 -12.65
C PRO A 75 -7.96 6.32 -12.55
N TYR A 76 -9.26 6.05 -12.73
CA TYR A 76 -10.31 7.07 -12.60
C TYR A 76 -10.31 7.69 -11.21
N GLU A 77 -10.24 6.84 -10.17
CA GLU A 77 -10.18 7.29 -8.79
C GLU A 77 -8.96 8.16 -8.50
N ALA A 78 -7.79 7.80 -9.01
CA ALA A 78 -6.57 8.60 -8.87
C ALA A 78 -6.72 9.96 -9.58
N ARG A 79 -7.34 10.00 -10.77
CA ARG A 79 -7.57 11.25 -11.49
C ARG A 79 -8.48 12.20 -10.72
N VAL A 80 -9.56 11.70 -10.11
CA VAL A 80 -10.53 12.57 -9.41
C VAL A 80 -10.11 12.91 -7.98
N GLY A 81 -9.48 11.97 -7.28
CA GLY A 81 -9.16 12.13 -5.86
C GLY A 81 -7.68 12.40 -5.58
N GLY A 82 -6.85 12.58 -6.60
CA GLY A 82 -5.44 12.91 -6.45
C GLY A 82 -4.55 11.72 -6.06
N PRO A 83 -3.28 12.00 -5.69
CA PRO A 83 -2.28 10.97 -5.41
C PRO A 83 -2.76 9.95 -4.37
N VAL A 84 -2.55 8.68 -4.70
CA VAL A 84 -3.09 7.55 -3.95
C VAL A 84 -2.48 7.40 -2.54
N GLN A 85 -1.29 7.96 -2.31
CA GLN A 85 -0.54 7.85 -1.05
C GLN A 85 -1.33 8.29 0.20
N TYR A 86 -2.19 9.30 0.07
CA TYR A 86 -3.01 9.81 1.18
C TYR A 86 -4.34 9.08 1.33
N ARG A 87 -4.67 8.19 0.39
CA ARG A 87 -5.97 7.50 0.29
C ARG A 87 -5.88 6.00 0.46
N TRP A 88 -4.67 5.42 0.49
CA TRP A 88 -4.49 4.01 0.81
C TRP A 88 -5.00 3.72 2.22
N MET A 89 -5.81 2.67 2.35
CA MET A 89 -6.24 2.17 3.65
C MET A 89 -5.09 1.54 4.44
N TYR A 90 -4.10 0.98 3.74
CA TYR A 90 -3.03 0.20 4.36
C TYR A 90 -2.27 0.92 5.49
N PRO A 91 -1.81 2.19 5.34
CA PRO A 91 -1.19 2.94 6.46
C PRO A 91 -2.12 3.09 7.67
N PHE A 92 -3.40 3.40 7.45
CA PHE A 92 -4.38 3.57 8.52
C PHE A 92 -4.65 2.24 9.24
N GLU A 93 -4.87 1.16 8.50
CA GLU A 93 -5.08 -0.17 9.06
C GLU A 93 -3.87 -0.65 9.85
N ARG A 94 -2.65 -0.40 9.35
CA ARG A 94 -1.40 -0.73 10.04
C ARG A 94 -1.26 0.05 11.34
N PHE A 95 -1.59 1.33 11.32
CA PHE A 95 -1.60 2.17 12.52
C PHE A 95 -2.62 1.68 13.54
N LEU A 96 -3.87 1.42 13.12
CA LEU A 96 -4.92 0.86 13.96
C LEU A 96 -4.52 -0.51 14.54
N CYS A 97 -3.83 -1.34 13.77
CA CYS A 97 -3.28 -2.61 14.26
C CYS A 97 -2.25 -2.40 15.39
N ASN A 98 -1.39 -1.38 15.29
CA ASN A 98 -0.47 -1.01 16.37
C ASN A 98 -1.26 -0.57 17.62
N LEU A 99 -2.23 0.35 17.47
CA LEU A 99 -3.06 0.82 18.58
C LEU A 99 -3.80 -0.33 19.28
N LYS A 100 -4.34 -1.29 18.54
CA LYS A 100 -5.00 -2.48 19.11
C LYS A 100 -4.06 -3.28 20.03
N LYS A 101 -2.75 -3.34 19.73
CA LYS A 101 -1.76 -4.02 20.57
C LYS A 101 -1.47 -3.28 21.87
N LYS A 102 -1.80 -1.98 21.95
CA LYS A 102 -1.63 -1.14 23.14
C LYS A 102 -2.74 -1.33 24.19
N VAL A 103 -3.82 -2.02 23.85
CA VAL A 103 -4.91 -2.32 24.77
C VAL A 103 -4.48 -3.39 25.80
N LYS A 104 -4.09 -2.94 26.98
CA LYS A 104 -3.74 -3.77 28.15
C LYS A 104 -4.93 -3.94 29.11
N ASN A 105 -5.79 -2.93 29.18
CA ASN A 105 -7.03 -2.99 29.94
C ASN A 105 -8.26 -2.98 29.00
N LYS A 106 -8.94 -4.13 28.87
CA LYS A 106 -10.15 -4.23 28.02
C LYS A 106 -11.38 -3.54 28.61
N ALA A 107 -11.40 -3.25 29.92
CA ALA A 107 -12.48 -2.51 30.55
C ALA A 107 -12.40 -1.00 30.26
N ALA A 108 -11.24 -0.50 29.82
CA ALA A 108 -10.99 0.90 29.50
C ALA A 108 -10.06 1.01 28.29
N VAL A 109 -10.56 0.61 27.12
CA VAL A 109 -9.78 0.48 25.88
C VAL A 109 -9.12 1.80 25.48
N GLU A 110 -9.88 2.88 25.46
CA GLU A 110 -9.40 4.21 25.04
C GLU A 110 -8.30 4.72 25.97
N ALA A 111 -8.55 4.68 27.29
CA ALA A 111 -7.57 5.09 28.30
C ALA A 111 -6.27 4.28 28.19
N SER A 112 -6.38 2.96 27.97
CA SER A 112 -5.21 2.09 27.80
C SER A 112 -4.40 2.42 26.54
N ILE A 113 -5.05 2.84 25.46
CA ILE A 113 -4.35 3.28 24.24
C ILE A 113 -3.67 4.62 24.48
N CYS A 114 -4.38 5.59 25.07
CA CYS A 114 -3.85 6.94 25.35
C CYS A 114 -2.61 6.87 26.25
N GLU A 115 -2.67 6.13 27.36
CA GLU A 115 -1.54 5.97 28.28
C GLU A 115 -0.31 5.39 27.57
N ALA A 116 -0.49 4.29 26.83
CA ALA A 116 0.60 3.63 26.12
C ALA A 116 1.17 4.50 24.98
N TYR A 117 0.33 5.29 24.31
CA TYR A 117 0.74 6.20 23.25
C TYR A 117 1.55 7.38 23.79
N ILE A 118 1.12 7.99 24.91
CA ILE A 118 1.87 9.06 25.58
C ILE A 118 3.27 8.59 26.00
N VAL A 119 3.37 7.40 26.60
CA VAL A 119 4.66 6.82 27.00
C VAL A 119 5.55 6.57 25.78
N GLU A 120 4.99 6.11 24.67
CA GLU A 120 5.72 5.89 23.42
C GLU A 120 6.21 7.21 22.79
N GLU A 121 5.39 8.25 22.75
CA GLU A 121 5.77 9.56 22.24
C GLU A 121 6.88 10.20 23.07
N ILE A 122 6.74 10.20 24.41
CA ILE A 122 7.79 10.71 25.31
C ILE A 122 9.08 9.93 25.09
N SER A 123 9.01 8.60 25.03
CA SER A 123 10.18 7.76 24.79
C SER A 123 10.83 8.04 23.43
N THR A 124 10.05 8.24 22.39
CA THR A 124 10.56 8.57 21.05
C THR A 124 11.20 9.96 21.06
N PHE A 125 10.53 10.96 21.63
CA PHE A 125 11.04 12.32 21.71
C PHE A 125 12.37 12.39 22.48
N THR A 126 12.45 11.70 23.62
CA THR A 126 13.65 11.66 24.47
C THR A 126 14.86 11.05 23.75
N THR A 127 14.67 10.11 22.80
CA THR A 127 15.79 9.57 21.99
C THR A 127 16.51 10.61 21.12
N HIS A 128 15.88 11.74 20.83
CA HIS A 128 16.52 12.83 20.08
C HIS A 128 17.43 13.71 20.93
N TYR A 129 17.28 13.66 22.26
CA TYR A 129 18.00 14.54 23.19
C TYR A 129 19.00 13.81 24.09
N PHE A 130 18.74 12.53 24.41
CA PHE A 130 19.60 11.74 25.26
C PHE A 130 20.56 10.86 24.46
N GLU A 131 21.68 10.52 25.09
CA GLU A 131 22.68 9.60 24.55
C GLU A 131 22.08 8.20 24.31
N PRO A 132 22.60 7.42 23.32
CA PRO A 132 22.02 6.13 22.92
C PRO A 132 22.04 5.03 23.99
N ASP A 133 22.83 5.21 25.04
CA ASP A 133 22.96 4.32 26.20
C ASP A 133 21.81 4.49 27.21
N VAL A 134 21.09 5.62 27.15
CA VAL A 134 19.86 5.81 27.91
C VAL A 134 18.77 4.93 27.30
N ILE A 135 18.26 3.99 28.11
CA ILE A 135 17.22 3.04 27.69
C ILE A 135 15.89 3.79 27.56
N CYS A 136 15.67 4.36 26.38
CA CYS A 136 14.35 4.74 25.92
C CYS A 136 13.70 3.50 25.28
N LYS A 137 12.42 3.27 25.59
CA LYS A 137 11.62 2.24 24.95
C LYS A 137 11.51 2.57 23.45
N LYS A 138 12.25 1.86 22.61
CA LYS A 138 12.14 2.01 21.15
C LYS A 138 10.84 1.34 20.70
N ALA A 139 9.99 2.11 20.01
CA ALA A 139 8.77 1.65 19.36
C ALA A 139 9.07 0.68 18.21
#